data_AF-A0A7S0CKK6-F1
#
_entry.id   AF-A0A7S0CKK6-F1
#
_cell.length_a   1.000
_cell.length_b   1.000
_cell.length_c   1.000
_cell.angle_alpha   90.00
_cell.angle_beta   90.00
_cell.angle_gamma   90.00
#
_symmetry.space_group_name_H-M   'P 1'
#
loop_
_entity.id
_entity.type
_entity.pdbx_description
1 polymer ?
#
loop_
_entity_poly.entity_id
_entity_poly.type
_entity_poly.pdbx_seq_one_letter_code
_entity_poly.pdbx_strand_id
1 'polypeptide(L)'
;DGGIFHGDGDMLRRFGPNFGVGDTVGCGIDYANRGIFFTHNGVFLGYAWINADLGQSLYPTIGIDTRCFVSANFGDRPFEFDLGPLSERHEKWIATAFSGFPVSVPKKY
;
A
#
# COMPACT_ATOMS: atom_id res chain seq x y z
N ASP A 1 -4.03 0.53 -17.65
CA ASP A 1 -3.21 -0.49 -18.34
C ASP A 1 -2.62 -1.53 -17.38
N GLY A 2 -2.83 -1.38 -16.05
CA GLY A 2 -2.45 -2.40 -15.07
C GLY A 2 -0.94 -2.56 -14.89
N GLY A 3 -0.16 -1.55 -15.30
CA GLY A 3 1.30 -1.57 -15.23
C GLY A 3 1.88 -0.93 -13.98
N ILE A 4 3.17 -1.20 -13.74
CA ILE A 4 4.00 -0.45 -12.80
C ILE A 4 4.88 0.52 -13.58
N PHE A 5 4.99 1.74 -13.06
CA PHE A 5 5.76 2.84 -13.61
C PHE A 5 6.72 3.38 -12.56
N HIS A 6 7.95 3.70 -12.94
CA HIS A 6 8.94 4.32 -12.07
C HIS A 6 10.00 5.06 -12.91
N GLY A 7 10.23 6.34 -12.61
CA GLY A 7 11.19 7.17 -13.33
C GLY A 7 10.62 7.71 -14.64
N ASP A 8 11.10 7.18 -15.76
CA ASP A 8 11.05 7.83 -17.09
C ASP A 8 9.71 7.71 -17.83
N GLY A 9 8.63 7.34 -17.14
CA GLY A 9 7.27 7.27 -17.71
C GLY A 9 6.94 6.00 -18.49
N ASP A 10 7.94 5.15 -18.78
CA ASP A 10 7.71 3.85 -19.41
C ASP A 10 7.15 2.81 -18.42
N MET A 11 6.25 1.96 -18.91
CA MET A 11 5.76 0.82 -18.14
C MET A 11 6.91 -0.18 -17.94
N LEU A 12 7.30 -0.41 -16.69
CA LEU A 12 8.32 -1.39 -16.35
C LEU A 12 7.84 -2.83 -16.59
N ARG A 13 6.59 -3.12 -16.17
CA ARG A 13 5.96 -4.43 -16.34
C ARG A 13 4.45 -4.37 -16.07
N ARG A 14 3.72 -5.35 -16.62
CA ARG A 14 2.35 -5.66 -16.17
C ARG A 14 2.36 -6.16 -14.73
N PHE A 15 1.32 -5.81 -13.98
CA PHE A 15 1.22 -6.13 -12.57
C PHE A 15 -0.17 -6.58 -12.16
N GLY A 16 -1.18 -5.79 -12.51
CA GLY A 16 -2.56 -6.02 -12.10
C GLY A 16 -3.55 -6.01 -13.26
N PRO A 17 -4.84 -6.23 -12.96
CA PRO A 17 -5.90 -6.03 -13.94
C PRO A 17 -5.99 -4.55 -14.33
N ASN A 18 -6.73 -4.27 -15.40
CA ASN A 18 -7.24 -2.93 -15.63
C ASN A 18 -8.28 -2.60 -14.55
N PHE A 19 -8.39 -1.32 -14.19
CA PHE A 19 -9.40 -0.81 -13.27
C PHE A 19 -10.19 0.32 -13.92
N GLY A 20 -11.41 0.55 -13.45
CA GLY A 20 -12.31 1.54 -14.03
C GLY A 20 -13.32 2.10 -13.03
N VAL A 21 -14.40 2.67 -13.59
CA VAL A 21 -15.48 3.26 -12.78
C VAL A 21 -16.11 2.17 -11.91
N GLY A 22 -16.17 2.44 -10.60
CA GLY A 22 -16.75 1.53 -9.60
C GLY A 22 -15.73 0.65 -8.89
N ASP A 23 -14.49 0.56 -9.39
CA ASP A 23 -13.43 -0.17 -8.69
C ASP A 23 -12.80 0.64 -7.56
N THR A 24 -12.37 -0.06 -6.53
CA THR A 24 -11.50 0.46 -5.47
C THR A 24 -10.08 -0.04 -5.68
N VAL A 25 -9.14 0.89 -5.88
CA VAL A 25 -7.71 0.60 -5.91
C VAL A 25 -7.08 1.09 -4.61
N GLY A 26 -6.44 0.18 -3.88
CA GLY A 26 -5.63 0.53 -2.72
C GLY A 26 -4.14 0.46 -3.02
N CYS A 27 -3.35 1.31 -2.38
CA CYS A 27 -1.89 1.23 -2.38
C CYS A 27 -1.40 1.21 -0.92
N GLY A 28 -0.30 0.50 -0.67
CA GLY A 28 0.22 0.35 0.69
C GLY A 28 1.71 0.10 0.74
N ILE A 29 2.28 0.41 1.91
CA ILE A 29 3.68 0.20 2.24
C ILE A 29 3.75 -0.82 3.38
N ASP A 30 4.41 -1.94 3.13
CA ASP A 30 4.81 -2.90 4.16
C ASP A 30 6.23 -2.52 4.62
N TYR A 31 6.31 -1.75 5.71
CA TYR A 31 7.59 -1.31 6.27
C TYR A 31 8.45 -2.47 6.80
N ALA A 32 7.82 -3.55 7.29
CA ALA A 32 8.56 -4.70 7.82
C ALA A 32 9.32 -5.43 6.69
N ASN A 33 8.71 -5.54 5.51
CA ASN A 33 9.32 -6.16 4.33
C ASN A 33 9.90 -5.16 3.32
N ARG A 34 9.86 -3.86 3.63
CA ARG A 34 10.24 -2.77 2.71
C ARG A 34 9.59 -2.92 1.33
N GLY A 35 8.32 -3.30 1.31
CA GLY A 35 7.57 -3.59 0.10
C GLY A 35 6.50 -2.54 -0.19
N ILE A 36 6.30 -2.20 -1.46
CA ILE A 36 5.15 -1.41 -1.92
C ILE A 36 4.21 -2.34 -2.66
N PHE A 37 2.92 -2.29 -2.34
CA PHE A 37 1.91 -3.18 -2.91
C PHE A 37 0.67 -2.41 -3.34
N PHE A 38 -0.15 -3.07 -4.16
CA PHE A 38 -1.48 -2.58 -4.49
C PHE A 38 -2.54 -3.65 -4.22
N THR A 39 -3.78 -3.19 -4.15
CA THR A 39 -4.97 -4.00 -4.01
C THR A 39 -6.00 -3.56 -5.04
N HIS A 40 -6.85 -4.48 -5.46
CA HIS A 40 -8.00 -4.19 -6.32
C HIS A 40 -9.22 -4.84 -5.70
N ASN A 41 -10.25 -4.04 -5.40
CA ASN A 41 -11.49 -4.45 -4.74
C ASN A 41 -11.23 -5.32 -3.49
N GLY A 42 -10.33 -4.83 -2.63
CA GLY A 42 -9.95 -5.52 -1.38
C GLY A 42 -9.02 -6.73 -1.55
N VAL A 43 -8.62 -7.09 -2.78
CA VAL A 43 -7.72 -8.24 -3.03
C VAL A 43 -6.28 -7.77 -3.21
N PHE A 44 -5.35 -8.39 -2.47
CA PHE A 44 -3.91 -8.14 -2.59
C PHE A 44 -3.35 -8.63 -3.93
N LEU A 45 -2.71 -7.73 -4.69
CA LEU A 45 -2.15 -8.04 -6.02
C LEU A 45 -0.67 -8.49 -5.99
N GLY A 46 -0.05 -8.50 -4.81
CA GLY A 46 1.39 -8.74 -4.66
C GLY A 46 2.19 -7.48 -4.38
N TYR A 47 3.51 -7.63 -4.22
CA TYR A 47 4.41 -6.48 -4.10
C TYR A 47 4.76 -5.96 -5.49
N ALA A 48 4.44 -4.70 -5.75
CA ALA A 48 4.86 -3.99 -6.94
C ALA A 48 6.37 -3.70 -6.90
N TRP A 49 6.87 -3.36 -5.71
CA TRP A 49 8.28 -3.10 -5.45
C TRP A 49 8.71 -3.81 -4.17
N ILE A 50 9.93 -4.36 -4.17
CA ILE A 50 10.56 -5.02 -3.02
C ILE A 50 11.88 -4.30 -2.75
N ASN A 51 12.31 -4.26 -1.48
CA ASN A 51 13.50 -3.53 -1.06
C ASN A 51 13.43 -2.03 -1.39
N ALA A 52 12.24 -1.43 -1.23
CA ALA A 52 12.06 0.00 -1.40
C ALA A 52 13.01 0.76 -0.46
N ASP A 53 13.59 1.86 -0.97
CA ASP A 53 14.22 2.86 -0.12
C ASP A 53 13.12 3.70 0.52
N LEU A 54 12.87 3.42 1.79
CA LEU A 54 11.87 4.10 2.62
C LEU A 54 12.54 5.13 3.56
N GLY A 55 13.81 5.48 3.31
CA GLY A 55 14.51 6.54 4.04
C GLY A 55 14.00 7.93 3.70
N GLN A 56 13.33 8.09 2.55
CA GLN A 56 12.64 9.31 2.17
C GLN A 56 11.14 9.20 2.39
N SER A 57 10.51 10.33 2.70
CA SER A 57 9.05 10.39 2.84
C SER A 57 8.39 10.20 1.48
N LEU A 58 7.45 9.26 1.41
CA LEU A 58 6.57 9.06 0.27
C LEU A 58 5.22 9.74 0.54
N TYR A 59 4.63 10.33 -0.49
CA TYR A 59 3.33 10.99 -0.41
C TYR A 59 2.33 10.30 -1.35
N PRO A 60 1.08 10.05 -0.89
CA PRO A 60 0.05 9.54 -1.77
C PRO A 60 -0.14 10.45 -2.97
N THR A 61 -0.07 9.88 -4.17
CA THR A 61 -0.16 10.64 -5.42
C THR A 61 -1.16 9.97 -6.35
N ILE A 62 -2.04 10.77 -6.95
CA ILE A 62 -3.02 10.32 -7.94
C ILE A 62 -2.79 11.16 -9.19
N GLY A 63 -2.42 10.50 -10.29
CA GLY A 63 -2.36 11.10 -11.62
C GLY A 63 -3.65 10.80 -12.38
N ILE A 64 -4.27 11.82 -12.98
CA ILE A 64 -5.50 11.68 -13.75
C ILE A 64 -5.30 12.35 -15.11
N ASP A 65 -5.45 11.57 -16.18
CA ASP A 65 -5.42 12.05 -17.56
C ASP A 65 -6.73 11.66 -18.29
N THR A 66 -7.86 11.82 -17.60
CA THR A 66 -9.19 11.56 -18.17
C THR A 66 -10.27 12.32 -17.40
N ARG A 67 -11.46 12.45 -17.98
CA ARG A 67 -12.62 13.06 -17.31
C ARG A 67 -13.31 12.06 -16.38
N CYS A 68 -12.65 11.69 -15.29
CA CYS A 68 -13.24 10.85 -14.24
C CYS A 68 -13.17 11.53 -12.87
N PHE A 69 -14.06 11.12 -11.97
CA PHE A 69 -14.01 11.51 -10.57
C PHE A 69 -13.32 10.43 -9.77
N VAL A 70 -12.48 10.85 -8.83
CA VAL A 70 -11.80 9.96 -7.88
C VAL A 70 -12.14 10.43 -6.46
N SER A 71 -12.46 9.49 -5.58
CA SER A 71 -12.59 9.72 -4.14
C SER A 71 -11.44 9.01 -3.45
N ALA A 72 -10.65 9.77 -2.68
CA ALA A 72 -9.60 9.20 -1.84
C ALA A 72 -10.16 8.85 -0.45
N ASN A 73 -9.73 7.73 0.10
CA ASN A 73 -9.95 7.37 1.50
C ASN A 73 -8.59 7.26 2.19
N PHE A 74 -8.28 8.20 3.09
CA PHE A 74 -7.06 8.21 3.89
C PHE A 74 -7.27 7.66 5.31
N GLY A 75 -8.41 7.01 5.56
CA GLY A 75 -8.77 6.46 6.87
C GLY A 75 -10.09 7.00 7.44
N ASP A 76 -10.75 7.94 6.75
CA ASP A 76 -12.04 8.51 7.18
C ASP A 76 -13.19 7.50 7.16
N ARG A 77 -13.00 6.39 6.43
CA ARG A 77 -13.92 5.24 6.39
C ARG A 77 -13.11 3.94 6.35
N PRO A 78 -13.69 2.78 6.71
CA PRO A 78 -12.99 1.50 6.60
C PRO A 78 -12.40 1.28 5.21
N PHE A 79 -11.19 0.72 5.15
CA PHE A 79 -10.59 0.29 3.89
C PHE A 79 -11.29 -0.97 3.39
N GLU A 80 -11.37 -1.12 2.06
CA GLU A 80 -11.90 -2.34 1.45
C GLU A 80 -10.92 -3.52 1.58
N PHE A 81 -9.62 -3.22 1.61
CA PHE A 81 -8.58 -4.19 1.94
C PHE A 81 -8.51 -4.41 3.45
N ASP A 82 -8.53 -5.69 3.88
CA ASP A 82 -8.34 -6.05 5.29
C ASP A 82 -6.89 -5.82 5.72
N LEU A 83 -6.69 -4.80 6.55
CA LEU A 83 -5.38 -4.44 7.10
C LEU A 83 -4.94 -5.33 8.25
N GLY A 84 -5.84 -6.15 8.84
CA GLY A 84 -5.56 -6.97 10.02
C GLY A 84 -4.29 -7.83 9.90
N PRO A 85 -4.15 -8.66 8.84
CA PRO A 85 -2.96 -9.48 8.64
C PRO A 85 -1.66 -8.68 8.50
N LEU A 86 -1.72 -7.48 7.90
CA LEU A 86 -0.55 -6.60 7.76
C LEU A 86 -0.17 -5.98 9.11
N SER A 87 -1.16 -5.52 9.88
CA SER A 87 -0.98 -4.99 11.22
C SER A 87 -0.36 -6.03 12.16
N GLU A 88 -0.90 -7.26 12.20
CA GLU A 88 -0.35 -8.33 13.02
C GLU A 88 1.10 -8.67 12.67
N ARG A 89 1.43 -8.68 11.37
CA ARG A 89 2.81 -8.89 10.91
C ARG A 89 3.73 -7.78 11.40
N HIS A 90 3.28 -6.52 11.30
CA HIS A 90 4.04 -5.37 11.73
C HIS A 90 4.24 -5.37 13.25
N GLU A 91 3.20 -5.70 14.02
CA GLU A 91 3.28 -5.88 15.48
C GLU A 91 4.30 -6.96 15.86
N LYS A 92 4.28 -8.12 15.19
CA LYS A 92 5.28 -9.19 15.39
C LYS A 92 6.70 -8.73 15.04
N TRP A 93 6.86 -7.98 13.95
CA TRP A 93 8.16 -7.45 13.55
C TRP A 93 8.71 -6.46 14.58
N ILE A 94 7.89 -5.52 15.06
CA ILE A 94 8.26 -4.59 16.13
C ILE A 94 8.65 -5.37 17.39
N ALA A 95 7.81 -6.31 17.83
CA ALA A 95 8.06 -7.10 19.03
C ALA A 95 9.38 -7.89 18.94
N THR A 96 9.73 -8.39 17.75
CA THR A 96 10.98 -9.12 17.52
C THR A 96 12.18 -8.18 17.44
N ALA A 97 12.09 -7.13 16.61
CA ALA A 97 13.17 -6.18 16.35
C ALA A 97 13.56 -5.38 17.61
N PHE A 98 12.60 -5.14 18.50
CA PHE A 98 12.77 -4.38 19.74
C PHE A 98 12.56 -5.24 20.99
N SER A 99 12.80 -6.55 20.91
CA SER A 99 12.59 -7.49 22.03
C SER A 99 13.36 -7.19 23.33
N GLY A 100 14.25 -6.17 23.33
CA GLY A 100 14.93 -5.63 24.53
C GLY A 100 14.50 -4.21 24.95
N PHE A 101 13.52 -3.59 24.30
CA PHE A 101 13.00 -2.26 24.62
C PHE A 101 11.50 -2.34 24.91
N PRO A 102 10.99 -1.71 25.99
CA PRO A 102 9.57 -1.73 26.30
C PRO A 102 8.78 -0.98 25.21
N VAL A 103 8.05 -1.71 24.37
CA VAL A 103 7.11 -1.12 23.41
C VAL A 103 5.75 -1.00 24.06
N SER A 104 5.29 0.22 24.28
CA SER A 104 3.88 0.47 24.60
C SER A 104 3.06 0.31 23.32
N VAL A 105 2.35 -0.82 23.18
CA VAL A 105 1.40 -1.01 22.08
C VAL A 105 0.24 -0.02 22.27
N PRO A 106 -0.04 0.88 21.31
CA PRO A 106 -1.19 1.76 21.41
C PRO A 106 -2.47 0.93 21.42
N LYS A 107 -3.41 1.24 22.33
CA LYS A 107 -4.72 0.60 22.32
C LYS A 107 -5.40 0.92 20.98
N LYS A 108 -5.87 -0.12 20.29
CA LYS A 108 -6.68 -0.02 19.07
C LYS A 108 -7.87 0.91 19.33
N TYR A 109 -8.11 1.85 18.39
CA TYR A 109 -9.32 2.67 18.34
C TYR A 109 -10.52 1.83 17.90
#